data_AF-A0AA46S2Y3-F1
#
_entry.id   AF-A0AA46S2Y3-F1
#
_cell.length_a   1.000
_cell.length_b   1.000
_cell.length_c   1.000
_cell.angle_alpha   90.00
_cell.angle_beta   90.00
_cell.angle_gamma   90.00
#
_symmetry.space_group_name_H-M   'P 1'
#
loop_
_entity.id
_entity.type
_entity.pdbx_description
1 polymer ?
#
loop_
_entity_poly.entity_id
_entity_poly.type
_entity_poly.pdbx_seq_one_letter_code
_entity_poly.pdbx_strand_id
1 'polypeptide(L)'
;MALVKCKECGNEISKSAKTCPQCGAKVKMSFSKKVVIFIMGIAIFIAVFSGDKPNTTAKGQTVLSELEFNMLKSLIDEEIDLLSKDINTDTVIVDDTKIIEIPKQVTADKLQREYEKNEVKADSEYKNQSLLISATVDNIRKDFIDNLVIDLRAGNSLLFKPTAEVNKDYQGWVSSLNSGNRIQMVCKNSGMTVGAVYLKDCKPFYNWLVNQDAIGKLIKMYNTNKDNSEDVTVKLINKIKATSQKLNLEKTNCKPELFDSKKCFKEIVNII
;
A
#
# COMPACT_ATOMS: atom_id res chain seq x y z
N MET A 1 3.36 -5.16 -37.82
CA MET A 1 3.21 -4.39 -36.57
C MET A 1 1.84 -4.71 -36.01
N ALA A 2 1.73 -5.18 -34.76
CA ALA A 2 0.43 -5.56 -34.20
C ALA A 2 -0.40 -4.30 -33.90
N LEU A 3 -1.65 -4.29 -34.36
CA LEU A 3 -2.62 -3.23 -34.07
C LEU A 3 -3.53 -3.70 -32.92
N VAL A 4 -3.94 -2.77 -32.06
CA VAL A 4 -4.86 -3.00 -30.93
C VAL A 4 -6.02 -2.04 -31.03
N LYS A 5 -7.19 -2.42 -30.54
CA LYS A 5 -8.34 -1.50 -30.50
C LYS A 5 -8.24 -0.58 -29.29
N CYS A 6 -8.46 0.71 -29.50
CA CYS A 6 -8.54 1.69 -28.44
C CYS A 6 -9.76 1.38 -27.55
N LYS A 7 -9.56 1.26 -26.24
CA LYS A 7 -10.62 0.88 -25.29
C LYS A 7 -11.71 1.93 -25.11
N GLU A 8 -11.42 3.18 -25.44
CA GLU A 8 -12.37 4.29 -25.28
C GLU A 8 -13.21 4.52 -26.54
N CYS A 9 -12.60 4.42 -27.73
CA CYS A 9 -13.30 4.75 -28.99
C CYS A 9 -13.33 3.63 -30.03
N GLY A 10 -12.81 2.43 -29.72
CA GLY A 10 -12.93 1.22 -30.56
C GLY A 10 -12.04 1.15 -31.79
N ASN A 11 -11.43 2.27 -32.21
CA ASN A 11 -10.60 2.34 -33.41
C ASN A 11 -9.29 1.55 -33.28
N GLU A 12 -8.86 0.96 -34.39
CA GLU A 12 -7.59 0.21 -34.47
C GLU A 12 -6.40 1.16 -34.51
N ILE A 13 -5.47 0.95 -33.59
CA ILE A 13 -4.32 1.80 -33.35
C ILE A 13 -3.06 0.95 -33.18
N SER A 14 -1.89 1.54 -33.40
CA SER A 14 -0.62 0.83 -33.19
C SER A 14 -0.44 0.40 -31.74
N LYS A 15 0.03 -0.83 -31.49
CA LYS A 15 0.34 -1.35 -30.13
C LYS A 15 1.42 -0.54 -29.40
N SER A 16 2.18 0.30 -30.11
CA SER A 16 3.17 1.23 -29.53
C SER A 16 2.66 2.66 -29.37
N ALA A 17 1.43 2.96 -29.80
CA ALA A 17 0.85 4.28 -29.65
C ALA A 17 0.60 4.56 -28.17
N LYS A 18 1.19 5.64 -27.63
CA LYS A 18 0.98 6.08 -26.23
C LYS A 18 -0.39 6.70 -26.01
N THR A 19 -1.00 7.16 -27.09
CA THR A 19 -2.26 7.88 -27.06
C THR A 19 -2.95 7.61 -28.39
N CYS A 20 -4.25 7.43 -28.35
CA CYS A 20 -5.06 7.10 -29.49
C CYS A 20 -5.17 8.36 -30.36
N PRO A 21 -4.70 8.35 -31.61
CA PRO A 21 -4.73 9.52 -32.47
C PRO A 21 -6.15 9.91 -32.91
N GLN A 22 -7.12 9.00 -32.76
CA GLN A 22 -8.50 9.22 -33.22
C GLN A 22 -9.39 9.87 -32.15
N CYS A 23 -9.21 9.52 -30.88
CA CYS A 23 -10.03 10.07 -29.79
C CYS A 23 -9.22 10.73 -28.67
N GLY A 24 -7.90 10.80 -28.79
CA GLY A 24 -7.01 11.39 -27.79
C GLY A 24 -6.86 10.58 -26.50
N ALA A 25 -7.55 9.45 -26.35
CA ALA A 25 -7.48 8.62 -25.16
C ALA A 25 -6.08 8.04 -24.94
N LYS A 26 -5.54 8.10 -23.71
CA LYS A 26 -4.26 7.45 -23.38
C LYS A 26 -4.37 5.95 -23.57
N VAL A 27 -3.52 5.41 -24.41
CA VAL A 27 -3.49 3.99 -24.70
C VAL A 27 -2.54 3.38 -23.68
N LYS A 28 -3.08 2.63 -22.72
CA LYS A 28 -2.26 1.91 -21.75
C LYS A 28 -1.34 0.95 -22.51
N MET A 29 -0.04 1.24 -22.55
CA MET A 29 0.96 0.25 -22.92
C MET A 29 0.87 -0.90 -21.91
N SER A 30 0.64 -2.11 -22.39
CA SER A 30 0.96 -3.30 -21.62
C SER A 30 2.49 -3.49 -21.69
N PHE A 31 3.05 -4.29 -20.79
CA PHE A 31 4.20 -5.14 -21.09
C PHE A 31 5.65 -4.75 -20.70
N SER A 32 6.12 -3.49 -20.56
CA SER A 32 7.59 -3.29 -20.30
C SER A 32 7.97 -2.71 -18.92
N LYS A 33 7.03 -2.13 -18.16
CA LYS A 33 7.18 -1.94 -16.69
C LYS A 33 6.98 -3.24 -15.89
N LYS A 34 6.69 -4.32 -16.60
CA LYS A 34 6.94 -5.70 -16.15
C LYS A 34 8.39 -5.90 -15.63
N VAL A 35 9.33 -4.98 -15.86
CA VAL A 35 10.72 -5.06 -15.40
C VAL A 35 10.91 -4.97 -13.86
N VAL A 36 9.99 -4.37 -13.08
CA VAL A 36 10.04 -4.37 -11.59
C VAL A 36 9.30 -5.56 -10.99
N ILE A 37 8.16 -5.92 -11.59
CA ILE A 37 7.47 -7.20 -11.40
C ILE A 37 8.42 -8.39 -11.71
N PHE A 38 9.45 -8.16 -12.54
CA PHE A 38 10.51 -9.08 -12.90
C PHE A 38 11.66 -9.10 -11.87
N ILE A 39 12.06 -8.01 -11.19
CA ILE A 39 13.11 -8.05 -10.13
C ILE A 39 12.58 -8.63 -8.80
N MET A 40 11.34 -8.30 -8.43
CA MET A 40 10.70 -8.83 -7.21
C MET A 40 10.15 -10.25 -7.41
N GLY A 41 9.79 -10.60 -8.65
CA GLY A 41 9.58 -11.98 -9.10
C GLY A 41 10.89 -12.78 -9.26
N ILE A 42 12.05 -12.13 -9.42
CA ILE A 42 13.39 -12.78 -9.45
C ILE A 42 13.83 -13.24 -8.04
N ALA A 43 13.45 -12.53 -6.97
CA ALA A 43 13.55 -13.06 -5.61
C ALA A 43 12.68 -14.32 -5.40
N ILE A 44 11.58 -14.41 -6.15
CA ILE A 44 10.68 -15.57 -6.20
C ILE A 44 11.20 -16.68 -7.16
N PHE A 45 12.10 -16.42 -8.13
CA PHE A 45 12.59 -17.43 -9.09
C PHE A 45 14.02 -17.96 -8.82
N ILE A 46 14.90 -17.20 -8.16
CA ILE A 46 16.25 -17.68 -7.78
C ILE A 46 16.22 -18.58 -6.53
N ALA A 47 15.26 -18.40 -5.61
CA ALA A 47 15.17 -19.25 -4.41
C ALA A 47 14.27 -20.50 -4.59
N VAL A 48 13.66 -20.72 -5.76
CA VAL A 48 12.88 -21.93 -6.05
C VAL A 48 13.76 -23.14 -6.40
N PHE A 49 15.06 -22.97 -6.67
CA PHE A 49 15.99 -24.09 -6.84
C PHE A 49 17.37 -23.78 -6.28
N SER A 50 17.53 -23.92 -4.97
CA SER A 50 18.77 -24.41 -4.39
C SER A 50 18.40 -25.12 -3.11
N GLY A 51 18.25 -26.44 -3.24
CA GLY A 51 17.98 -27.32 -2.12
C GLY A 51 19.20 -27.37 -1.21
N ASP A 52 18.99 -26.96 0.04
CA ASP A 52 19.76 -27.46 1.16
C ASP A 52 18.78 -27.95 2.22
N LYS A 53 19.06 -29.16 2.72
CA LYS A 53 18.21 -29.90 3.65
C LYS A 53 18.16 -29.21 5.02
N PRO A 54 17.02 -29.21 5.72
CA PRO A 54 16.91 -28.61 7.04
C PRO A 54 17.53 -29.51 8.11
N ASN A 55 18.32 -28.93 9.02
CA ASN A 55 18.69 -29.55 10.29
C ASN A 55 17.89 -28.89 11.43
N THR A 56 17.17 -29.73 12.16
CA THR A 56 16.34 -29.38 13.31
C THR A 56 17.20 -29.11 14.53
N THR A 57 16.90 -28.06 15.30
CA THR A 57 16.85 -28.14 16.78
C THR A 57 16.11 -26.96 17.38
N ALA A 58 15.21 -27.27 18.30
CA ALA A 58 14.33 -26.35 19.01
C ALA A 58 14.97 -25.79 20.28
N LYS A 59 14.57 -24.58 20.72
CA LYS A 59 14.07 -24.25 22.08
C LYS A 59 13.80 -22.76 22.26
N GLY A 60 12.63 -22.44 22.84
CA GLY A 60 12.44 -21.31 23.77
C GLY A 60 12.36 -19.89 23.20
N GLN A 61 11.14 -19.38 23.08
CA GLN A 61 10.76 -17.96 23.14
C GLN A 61 11.72 -16.95 22.45
N THR A 62 11.62 -16.88 21.13
CA THR A 62 11.74 -15.70 20.23
C THR A 62 11.92 -16.28 18.84
N VAL A 63 10.87 -16.24 18.00
CA VAL A 63 10.90 -16.85 16.66
C VAL A 63 12.05 -16.29 15.80
N LEU A 64 12.39 -15.03 16.06
CA LEU A 64 13.44 -14.25 15.42
C LEU A 64 14.30 -13.59 16.51
N SER A 65 15.61 -13.55 16.29
CA SER A 65 16.51 -12.63 16.99
C SER A 65 16.19 -11.18 16.60
N GLU A 66 16.69 -10.21 17.38
CA GLU A 66 16.45 -8.79 17.12
C GLU A 66 17.03 -8.34 15.75
N LEU A 67 18.16 -8.91 15.34
CA LEU A 67 18.74 -8.72 14.01
C LEU A 67 17.78 -9.21 12.91
N GLU A 68 17.25 -10.43 13.05
CA GLU A 68 16.34 -11.02 12.06
C GLU A 68 14.99 -10.30 12.01
N PHE A 69 14.52 -9.80 13.16
CA PHE A 69 13.36 -8.93 13.25
C PHE A 69 13.58 -7.63 12.46
N ASN A 70 14.72 -6.98 12.66
CA ASN A 70 15.09 -5.76 11.94
C ASN A 70 15.23 -5.99 10.43
N MET A 71 15.75 -7.15 10.02
CA MET A 71 15.79 -7.54 8.62
C MET A 71 14.39 -7.71 8.04
N LEU A 72 13.51 -8.46 8.73
CA LEU A 72 12.12 -8.65 8.32
C LEU A 72 11.38 -7.31 8.23
N LYS A 73 11.57 -6.44 9.23
CA LYS A 73 11.00 -5.10 9.27
C LYS A 73 11.46 -4.26 8.08
N SER A 74 12.74 -4.33 7.71
CA SER A 74 13.27 -3.56 6.57
C SER A 74 12.68 -3.99 5.23
N LEU A 75 12.45 -5.29 5.04
CA LEU A 75 11.78 -5.82 3.85
C LEU A 75 10.32 -5.33 3.76
N ILE A 76 9.60 -5.33 4.88
CA ILE A 76 8.21 -4.87 4.95
C ILE A 76 8.10 -3.35 4.78
N ASP A 77 8.99 -2.59 5.40
CA ASP A 77 9.02 -1.13 5.30
C ASP A 77 9.21 -0.67 3.84
N GLU A 78 10.08 -1.35 3.07
CA GLU A 78 10.28 -1.05 1.65
C GLU A 78 9.03 -1.39 0.82
N GLU A 79 8.38 -2.52 1.08
CA GLU A 79 7.13 -2.89 0.41
C GLU A 79 6.02 -1.86 0.71
N ILE A 80 5.87 -1.44 1.97
CA ILE A 80 4.91 -0.40 2.37
C ILE A 80 5.21 0.93 1.66
N ASP A 81 6.48 1.33 1.55
CA ASP A 81 6.88 2.56 0.84
C ASP A 81 6.47 2.51 -0.63
N LEU A 82 6.67 1.37 -1.31
CA LEU A 82 6.23 1.16 -2.69
C LEU A 82 4.71 1.20 -2.84
N LEU A 83 3.98 0.51 -1.95
CA LEU A 83 2.51 0.48 -1.95
C LEU A 83 1.90 1.86 -1.70
N SER A 84 2.48 2.63 -0.78
CA SER A 84 1.98 3.96 -0.44
C SER A 84 2.11 4.99 -1.58
N LYS A 85 2.93 4.70 -2.59
CA LYS A 85 3.19 5.58 -3.74
C LYS A 85 2.33 5.27 -4.95
N ASP A 86 1.72 4.08 -5.02
CA ASP A 86 0.84 3.73 -6.13
C ASP A 86 -0.59 4.20 -5.86
N ILE A 87 -1.03 5.21 -6.63
CA ILE A 87 -2.35 5.80 -6.50
C ILE A 87 -3.45 4.88 -7.07
N ASN A 88 -3.10 3.84 -7.86
CA ASN A 88 -4.05 2.95 -8.54
C ASN A 88 -3.93 1.50 -8.06
N THR A 89 -3.96 1.27 -6.75
CA THR A 89 -3.88 -0.03 -6.10
C THR A 89 -5.13 -0.90 -6.30
N ASP A 90 -5.33 -1.40 -7.52
CA ASP A 90 -6.04 -2.67 -7.77
C ASP A 90 -5.07 -3.87 -7.68
N THR A 91 -3.79 -3.64 -7.39
CA THR A 91 -2.76 -4.67 -7.26
C THR A 91 -1.95 -4.44 -6.00
N VAL A 92 -2.13 -5.29 -5.00
CA VAL A 92 -1.23 -5.39 -3.84
C VAL A 92 -0.89 -6.84 -3.57
N ILE A 93 0.41 -7.06 -3.35
CA ILE A 93 1.19 -8.31 -3.28
C ILE A 93 0.94 -9.04 -1.94
N VAL A 94 -0.33 -9.16 -1.54
CA VAL A 94 -0.76 -9.84 -0.30
C VAL A 94 -1.94 -10.79 -0.58
N ASP A 95 -2.15 -11.17 -1.85
CA ASP A 95 -3.31 -11.98 -2.25
C ASP A 95 -3.19 -13.43 -1.75
N ASP A 96 -1.99 -14.02 -1.76
CA ASP A 96 -1.81 -15.42 -1.33
C ASP A 96 -1.82 -15.58 0.20
N THR A 97 -1.52 -14.53 0.97
CA THR A 97 -1.33 -14.61 2.44
C THR A 97 -2.30 -13.76 3.28
N LYS A 98 -3.07 -12.83 2.69
CA LYS A 98 -4.07 -11.97 3.39
C LYS A 98 -3.56 -11.29 4.68
N ILE A 99 -2.30 -10.85 4.72
CA ILE A 99 -1.70 -10.19 5.88
C ILE A 99 -2.27 -8.77 6.10
N ILE A 100 -2.53 -8.05 5.02
CA ILE A 100 -3.10 -6.71 5.02
C ILE A 100 -4.27 -6.68 4.04
N GLU A 101 -5.46 -6.45 4.55
CA GLU A 101 -6.66 -6.26 3.74
C GLU A 101 -6.87 -4.76 3.51
N ILE A 102 -6.62 -4.31 2.28
CA ILE A 102 -6.80 -2.90 1.93
C ILE A 102 -8.30 -2.60 1.82
N PRO A 103 -8.80 -1.52 2.45
CA PRO A 103 -10.20 -1.16 2.35
C PRO A 103 -10.57 -0.79 0.91
N LYS A 104 -11.86 -0.90 0.57
CA LYS A 104 -12.37 -0.59 -0.76
C LYS A 104 -11.87 0.79 -1.23
N GLN A 105 -11.21 0.81 -2.38
CA GLN A 105 -10.66 2.03 -2.94
C GLN A 105 -11.72 2.83 -3.69
N VAL A 106 -11.78 4.13 -3.44
CA VAL A 106 -12.67 5.05 -4.14
C VAL A 106 -12.01 6.43 -4.24
N THR A 107 -12.29 7.17 -5.32
CA THR A 107 -11.87 8.57 -5.41
C THR A 107 -12.89 9.46 -4.70
N ALA A 108 -12.44 10.58 -4.14
CA ALA A 108 -13.36 11.54 -3.52
C ALA A 108 -14.45 12.03 -4.51
N ASP A 109 -14.08 12.25 -5.78
CA ASP A 109 -15.02 12.66 -6.83
C ASP A 109 -16.06 11.57 -7.16
N LYS A 110 -15.63 10.31 -7.31
CA LYS A 110 -16.56 9.20 -7.52
C LYS A 110 -17.51 9.05 -6.34
N LEU A 111 -16.98 9.07 -5.12
CA LEU A 111 -17.76 8.93 -3.90
C LEU A 111 -18.83 10.03 -3.80
N GLN A 112 -18.43 11.29 -3.98
CA GLN A 112 -19.36 12.42 -3.98
C GLN A 112 -20.44 12.30 -5.05
N ARG A 113 -20.08 11.94 -6.30
CA ARG A 113 -21.05 11.78 -7.39
C ARG A 113 -22.01 10.63 -7.18
N GLU A 114 -21.58 9.53 -6.56
CA GLU A 114 -22.47 8.42 -6.24
C GLU A 114 -23.50 8.82 -5.17
N TYR A 115 -23.08 9.61 -4.18
CA TYR A 115 -23.98 10.23 -3.20
C TYR A 115 -24.95 11.24 -3.84
N GLU A 116 -24.46 12.14 -4.69
CA GLU A 116 -25.31 13.11 -5.43
C GLU A 116 -26.33 12.43 -6.33
N LYS A 117 -25.95 11.29 -6.94
CA LYS A 117 -26.82 10.53 -7.84
C LYS A 117 -27.91 9.77 -7.08
N ASN A 118 -27.55 9.12 -5.98
CA ASN A 118 -28.47 8.35 -5.16
C ASN A 118 -27.90 8.11 -3.76
N GLU A 119 -28.23 8.99 -2.83
CA GLU A 119 -27.76 8.94 -1.44
C GLU A 119 -28.13 7.62 -0.75
N VAL A 120 -29.35 7.11 -0.93
CA VAL A 120 -29.80 5.87 -0.28
C VAL A 120 -28.97 4.67 -0.72
N LYS A 121 -28.69 4.58 -2.02
CA LYS A 121 -27.82 3.52 -2.56
C LYS A 121 -26.38 3.69 -2.06
N ALA A 122 -25.85 4.91 -2.11
CA ALA A 122 -24.49 5.20 -1.66
C ALA A 122 -24.33 4.90 -0.17
N ASP A 123 -25.32 5.19 0.67
CA ASP A 123 -25.29 4.86 2.09
C ASP A 123 -25.28 3.36 2.34
N SER A 124 -26.09 2.59 1.60
CA SER A 124 -26.04 1.13 1.67
C SER A 124 -24.69 0.55 1.26
N GLU A 125 -23.96 1.23 0.36
CA GLU A 125 -22.70 0.74 -0.19
C GLU A 125 -21.48 1.21 0.60
N TYR A 126 -21.51 2.40 1.20
CA TYR A 126 -20.32 3.08 1.72
C TYR A 126 -20.46 3.57 3.17
N LYS A 127 -21.66 3.80 3.70
CA LYS A 127 -21.80 4.41 5.03
C LYS A 127 -21.22 3.49 6.09
N ASN A 128 -20.51 4.08 7.04
CA ASN A 128 -19.80 3.40 8.12
C ASN A 128 -18.67 2.45 7.66
N GLN A 129 -18.38 2.35 6.37
CA GLN A 129 -17.25 1.57 5.87
C GLN A 129 -15.95 2.37 5.97
N SER A 130 -14.87 1.66 6.27
CA SER A 130 -13.51 2.15 6.04
C SER A 130 -13.21 2.07 4.55
N LEU A 131 -12.77 3.17 3.96
CA LEU A 131 -12.49 3.29 2.54
C LEU A 131 -11.09 3.87 2.33
N LEU A 132 -10.39 3.37 1.31
CA LEU A 132 -9.16 4.00 0.82
C LEU A 132 -9.55 5.13 -0.15
N ILE A 133 -9.49 6.36 0.33
CA ILE A 133 -9.86 7.55 -0.41
C ILE A 133 -8.64 8.11 -1.14
N SER A 134 -8.74 8.21 -2.46
CA SER A 134 -7.79 8.97 -3.30
C SER A 134 -8.38 10.33 -3.65
N ALA A 135 -7.68 11.41 -3.31
CA ALA A 135 -8.22 12.77 -3.45
C ALA A 135 -7.18 13.81 -3.88
N THR A 136 -7.66 14.97 -4.31
CA THR A 136 -6.83 16.18 -4.46
C THR A 136 -7.29 17.18 -3.41
N VAL A 137 -6.33 17.71 -2.64
CA VAL A 137 -6.57 18.71 -1.61
C VAL A 137 -7.11 19.99 -2.27
N ASP A 138 -8.23 20.47 -1.78
CA ASP A 138 -8.77 21.77 -2.15
C ASP A 138 -8.34 22.84 -1.16
N ASN A 139 -8.60 22.60 0.12
CA ASN A 139 -8.31 23.52 1.22
C ASN A 139 -7.98 22.75 2.49
N ILE A 140 -7.24 23.38 3.40
CA ILE A 140 -6.85 22.81 4.69
C ILE A 140 -7.20 23.83 5.77
N ARG A 141 -7.93 23.41 6.79
CA ARG A 141 -8.35 24.28 7.89
C ARG A 141 -8.40 23.52 9.21
N LYS A 142 -8.64 24.27 10.28
CA LYS A 142 -9.11 23.72 11.54
C LYS A 142 -10.60 23.98 11.69
N ASP A 143 -11.32 23.06 12.32
CA ASP A 143 -12.68 23.34 12.78
C ASP A 143 -12.68 24.13 14.09
N PHE A 144 -13.87 24.43 14.61
CA PHE A 144 -14.06 25.19 15.85
C PHE A 144 -13.56 24.48 17.12
N ILE A 145 -13.20 23.19 17.03
CA ILE A 145 -12.71 22.35 18.13
C ILE A 145 -11.25 21.90 17.85
N ASP A 146 -10.55 22.63 16.99
CA ASP A 146 -9.16 22.41 16.58
C ASP A 146 -8.89 21.04 15.92
N ASN A 147 -9.90 20.39 15.33
CA ASN A 147 -9.66 19.20 14.50
C ASN A 147 -9.07 19.61 13.15
N LEU A 148 -8.20 18.75 12.61
CA LEU A 148 -7.54 18.98 11.34
C LEU A 148 -8.50 18.56 10.22
N VAL A 149 -8.84 19.48 9.33
CA VAL A 149 -9.86 19.25 8.31
C VAL A 149 -9.32 19.57 6.91
N ILE A 150 -9.56 18.67 5.97
CA ILE A 150 -9.16 18.79 4.56
C ILE A 150 -10.40 18.78 3.67
N ASP A 151 -10.63 19.85 2.90
CA ASP A 151 -11.61 19.86 1.82
C ASP A 151 -11.03 19.19 0.58
N LEU A 152 -11.84 18.41 -0.12
CA LEU A 152 -11.43 17.62 -1.28
C LEU A 152 -12.05 18.17 -2.56
N ARG A 153 -11.26 18.25 -3.64
CA ARG A 153 -11.77 18.60 -4.97
C ARG A 153 -12.57 17.43 -5.52
N ALA A 154 -13.90 17.55 -5.50
CA ALA A 154 -14.81 16.48 -5.89
C ALA A 154 -16.24 17.01 -6.09
N GLY A 155 -16.99 16.35 -6.97
CA GLY A 155 -18.38 16.72 -7.27
C GLY A 155 -18.47 17.93 -8.19
N ASN A 156 -19.68 18.48 -8.29
CA ASN A 156 -19.95 19.65 -9.14
C ASN A 156 -20.16 20.94 -8.35
N SER A 157 -20.28 20.84 -7.02
CA SER A 157 -20.56 21.98 -6.15
C SER A 157 -19.31 22.76 -5.80
N LEU A 158 -19.36 24.09 -5.98
CA LEU A 158 -18.32 25.01 -5.54
C LEU A 158 -18.39 25.31 -4.03
N LEU A 159 -19.57 25.11 -3.41
CA LEU A 159 -19.86 25.48 -2.02
C LEU A 159 -19.79 24.29 -1.05
N PHE A 160 -20.22 23.10 -1.49
CA PHE A 160 -20.31 21.91 -0.65
C PHE A 160 -19.34 20.86 -1.16
N LYS A 161 -18.17 20.79 -0.52
CA LYS A 161 -17.08 19.88 -0.91
C LYS A 161 -16.97 18.73 0.10
N PRO A 162 -16.65 17.51 -0.36
CA PRO A 162 -16.33 16.44 0.57
C PRO A 162 -15.23 16.85 1.53
N THR A 163 -15.45 16.53 2.80
CA THR A 163 -14.59 16.98 3.90
C THR A 163 -14.02 15.77 4.61
N ALA A 164 -12.73 15.80 4.90
CA ALA A 164 -12.01 14.76 5.63
C ALA A 164 -11.46 15.30 6.96
N GLU A 165 -11.92 14.72 8.06
CA GLU A 165 -11.43 14.97 9.40
C GLU A 165 -10.26 14.02 9.70
N VAL A 166 -9.08 14.60 9.92
CA VAL A 166 -7.82 13.89 10.15
C VAL A 166 -7.50 13.91 11.64
N ASN A 167 -7.07 12.77 12.16
CA ASN A 167 -6.64 12.65 13.56
C ASN A 167 -5.46 13.60 13.86
N LYS A 168 -5.47 14.24 15.03
CA LYS A 168 -4.46 15.20 15.51
C LYS A 168 -3.05 14.62 15.55
N ASP A 169 -2.89 13.30 15.72
CA ASP A 169 -1.61 12.59 15.66
C ASP A 169 -0.87 12.82 14.32
N TYR A 170 -1.58 13.19 13.26
CA TYR A 170 -1.03 13.43 11.93
C TYR A 170 -0.85 14.92 11.62
N GLN A 171 -0.76 15.80 12.63
CA GLN A 171 -0.56 17.24 12.42
C GLN A 171 0.64 17.55 11.51
N GLY A 172 1.77 16.87 11.71
CA GLY A 172 2.96 17.08 10.88
C GLY A 172 2.75 16.72 9.40
N TRP A 173 1.92 15.71 9.12
CA TRP A 173 1.54 15.37 7.75
C TRP A 173 0.61 16.44 7.18
N VAL A 174 -0.45 16.81 7.90
CA VAL A 174 -1.40 17.85 7.44
C VAL A 174 -0.69 19.18 7.19
N SER A 175 0.24 19.59 8.05
CA SER A 175 0.98 20.85 7.89
C SER A 175 1.95 20.87 6.71
N SER A 176 2.29 19.70 6.16
CA SER A 176 3.11 19.59 4.94
C SER A 176 2.30 19.72 3.65
N LEU A 177 0.96 19.64 3.74
CA LEU A 177 0.07 19.66 2.59
C LEU A 177 -0.26 21.09 2.15
N ASN A 178 -0.58 21.21 0.87
CA ASN A 178 -1.03 22.42 0.19
C ASN A 178 -2.19 22.08 -0.75
N SER A 179 -2.96 23.11 -1.13
CA SER A 179 -3.97 22.97 -2.19
C SER A 179 -3.35 22.39 -3.46
N GLY A 180 -4.03 21.43 -4.08
CA GLY A 180 -3.59 20.74 -5.28
C GLY A 180 -2.73 19.51 -5.02
N ASN A 181 -2.28 19.24 -3.78
CA ASN A 181 -1.62 17.98 -3.48
C ASN A 181 -2.55 16.79 -3.70
N ARG A 182 -2.02 15.72 -4.27
CA ARG A 182 -2.70 14.43 -4.36
C ARG A 182 -2.38 13.63 -3.11
N ILE A 183 -3.41 13.09 -2.47
CA ILE A 183 -3.28 12.36 -1.22
C ILE A 183 -4.07 11.04 -1.29
N GLN A 184 -3.63 10.08 -0.47
CA GLN A 184 -4.37 8.87 -0.16
C GLN A 184 -4.50 8.72 1.36
N MET A 185 -5.69 8.37 1.80
CA MET A 185 -5.99 8.19 3.21
C MET A 185 -7.05 7.11 3.40
N VAL A 186 -6.95 6.38 4.50
CA VAL A 186 -8.02 5.49 4.94
C VAL A 186 -8.91 6.27 5.88
N CYS A 187 -10.19 6.35 5.54
CA CYS A 187 -11.20 7.10 6.29
C CYS A 187 -12.44 6.24 6.53
N LYS A 188 -13.14 6.51 7.64
CA LYS A 188 -14.50 6.04 7.85
C LYS A 188 -15.48 6.98 7.17
N ASN A 189 -16.28 6.47 6.25
CA ASN A 189 -17.32 7.29 5.61
C ASN A 189 -18.53 7.46 6.54
N SER A 190 -18.89 8.71 6.86
CA SER A 190 -20.04 9.04 7.71
C SER A 190 -21.33 9.28 6.93
N GLY A 191 -21.28 9.20 5.61
CA GLY A 191 -22.40 9.53 4.72
C GLY A 191 -22.34 10.96 4.21
N MET A 192 -23.42 11.39 3.57
CA MET A 192 -23.58 12.76 3.10
C MET A 192 -24.27 13.62 4.16
N THR A 193 -23.82 14.86 4.33
CA THR A 193 -24.41 15.83 5.24
C THR A 193 -24.35 17.21 4.56
N VAL A 194 -25.50 17.88 4.44
CA VAL A 194 -25.62 19.18 3.75
C VAL A 194 -25.01 19.13 2.33
N GLY A 195 -25.35 18.09 1.57
CA GLY A 195 -24.95 17.94 0.16
C GLY A 195 -23.50 17.55 -0.09
N ALA A 196 -22.71 17.26 0.94
CA ALA A 196 -21.33 16.79 0.79
C ALA A 196 -21.03 15.56 1.65
N VAL A 197 -20.17 14.68 1.14
CA VAL A 197 -19.69 13.51 1.89
C VAL A 197 -18.79 13.95 3.05
N TYR A 198 -19.03 13.37 4.22
CA TYR A 198 -18.21 13.60 5.41
C TYR A 198 -17.40 12.35 5.77
N LEU A 199 -16.09 12.49 5.80
CA LEU A 199 -15.13 11.44 6.14
C LEU A 199 -14.54 11.70 7.52
N LYS A 200 -14.56 10.69 8.39
CA LYS A 200 -14.02 10.72 9.76
C LYS A 200 -12.86 9.77 9.93
N ASP A 201 -12.13 9.94 11.03
CA ASP A 201 -11.05 9.06 11.46
C ASP A 201 -10.00 8.85 10.36
N CYS A 202 -9.74 9.88 9.56
CA CYS A 202 -8.85 9.77 8.41
C CYS A 202 -7.41 9.64 8.86
N LYS A 203 -6.72 8.66 8.28
CA LYS A 203 -5.30 8.37 8.50
C LYS A 203 -4.58 8.39 7.15
N PRO A 204 -3.41 9.05 7.03
CA PRO A 204 -2.61 8.96 5.81
C PRO A 204 -2.36 7.50 5.46
N PHE A 205 -2.43 7.13 4.18
CA PHE A 205 -2.40 5.72 3.79
C PHE A 205 -1.12 5.00 4.26
N TYR A 206 0.04 5.67 4.14
CA TYR A 206 1.31 5.17 4.68
C TYR A 206 1.21 4.87 6.19
N ASN A 207 0.71 5.81 6.99
CA ASN A 207 0.56 5.62 8.43
C ASN A 207 -0.49 4.54 8.77
N TRP A 208 -1.53 4.39 7.96
CA TRP A 208 -2.48 3.30 8.12
C TRP A 208 -1.83 1.93 7.86
N LEU A 209 -0.99 1.81 6.83
CA LEU A 209 -0.26 0.58 6.46
C LEU A 209 0.72 0.14 7.55
N VAL A 210 1.55 1.06 8.04
CA VAL A 210 2.53 0.78 9.10
C VAL A 210 1.86 0.28 10.39
N ASN A 211 0.62 0.72 10.65
CA ASN A 211 -0.14 0.33 11.84
C ASN A 211 -0.93 -0.99 11.68
N GLN A 212 -0.78 -1.75 10.59
CA GLN A 212 -1.52 -3.01 10.37
C GLN A 212 -0.95 -4.25 11.07
N ASP A 213 0.05 -4.09 11.94
CA ASP A 213 0.78 -5.18 12.62
C ASP A 213 1.17 -6.33 11.66
N ALA A 214 1.72 -5.97 10.50
CA ALA A 214 2.09 -6.94 9.47
C ALA A 214 3.09 -7.99 9.99
N ILE A 215 4.05 -7.57 10.81
CA ILE A 215 5.05 -8.44 11.42
C ILE A 215 4.41 -9.43 12.41
N GLY A 216 3.54 -8.97 13.31
CA GLY A 216 2.85 -9.84 14.25
C GLY A 216 1.99 -10.89 13.56
N LYS A 217 1.27 -10.49 12.49
CA LYS A 217 0.50 -11.40 11.64
C LYS A 217 1.37 -12.43 10.93
N LEU A 218 2.50 -12.01 10.34
CA LEU A 218 3.47 -12.92 9.72
C LEU A 218 4.03 -13.92 10.73
N ILE A 219 4.41 -13.49 11.93
CA ILE A 219 4.91 -14.38 12.97
C ILE A 219 3.82 -15.38 13.40
N LYS A 220 2.57 -14.93 13.50
CA LYS A 220 1.43 -15.81 13.80
C LYS A 220 1.25 -16.88 12.72
N MET A 221 1.26 -16.50 11.45
CA MET A 221 1.14 -17.42 10.31
C MET A 221 2.29 -18.43 10.27
N TYR A 222 3.53 -17.96 10.51
CA TYR A 222 4.68 -18.84 10.65
C TYR A 222 4.48 -19.90 11.73
N ASN A 223 4.05 -19.47 12.93
CA ASN A 223 3.85 -20.40 14.04
C ASN A 223 2.74 -21.42 13.75
N THR A 224 1.69 -21.02 13.05
CA THR A 224 0.61 -21.92 12.62
C THR A 224 1.09 -22.94 11.60
N ASN A 225 1.95 -22.54 10.65
CA ASN A 225 2.36 -23.37 9.52
C ASN A 225 3.77 -23.94 9.66
N LYS A 226 4.41 -23.86 10.84
CA LYS A 226 5.84 -24.14 11.05
C LYS A 226 6.34 -25.50 10.52
N ASP A 227 5.47 -26.50 10.46
CA ASP A 227 5.81 -27.86 10.03
C ASP A 227 5.59 -28.05 8.51
N ASN A 228 4.95 -27.10 7.84
CA ASN A 228 4.79 -27.06 6.39
C ASN A 228 5.94 -26.30 5.74
N SER A 229 6.97 -27.02 5.31
CA SER A 229 8.14 -26.43 4.63
C SER A 229 7.82 -25.72 3.31
N GLU A 230 6.66 -25.99 2.71
CA GLU A 230 6.23 -25.34 1.47
C GLU A 230 5.52 -24.00 1.69
N ASP A 231 5.10 -23.71 2.93
CA ASP A 231 4.43 -22.47 3.31
C ASP A 231 5.30 -21.25 3.04
N VAL A 232 4.69 -20.21 2.46
CA VAL A 232 5.36 -18.98 2.04
C VAL A 232 5.99 -18.25 3.24
N THR A 233 5.30 -18.24 4.39
CA THR A 233 5.76 -17.56 5.60
C THR A 233 6.92 -18.30 6.25
N VAL A 234 6.86 -19.64 6.24
CA VAL A 234 7.96 -20.51 6.70
C VAL A 234 9.20 -20.33 5.84
N LYS A 235 9.05 -20.33 4.51
CA LYS A 235 10.14 -20.09 3.57
C LYS A 235 10.78 -18.71 3.78
N LEU A 236 9.95 -17.67 3.91
CA LEU A 236 10.42 -16.30 4.15
C LEU A 236 11.27 -16.22 5.43
N ILE A 237 10.76 -16.71 6.55
CA ILE A 237 11.48 -16.66 7.83
C ILE A 237 12.76 -17.49 7.78
N ASN A 238 12.73 -18.68 7.19
CA ASN A 238 13.94 -19.49 7.06
C ASN A 238 14.99 -18.82 6.15
N LYS A 239 14.58 -18.16 5.08
CA LYS A 239 15.48 -17.38 4.23
C LYS A 239 16.09 -16.20 4.98
N ILE A 240 15.33 -15.51 5.82
CA ILE A 240 15.84 -14.43 6.68
C ILE A 240 16.90 -14.98 7.65
N LYS A 241 16.62 -16.11 8.32
CA LYS A 241 17.58 -16.79 9.21
C LYS A 241 18.85 -17.23 8.48
N ALA A 242 18.74 -17.75 7.27
CA ALA A 242 19.91 -18.12 6.47
C ALA A 242 20.71 -16.90 5.98
N THR A 243 20.02 -15.79 5.70
CA THR A 243 20.64 -14.53 5.25
C THR A 243 21.33 -13.82 6.40
N SER A 244 20.77 -13.87 7.61
CA SER A 244 21.35 -13.25 8.81
C SER A 244 22.73 -13.83 9.14
N GLN A 245 22.94 -15.12 8.91
CA GLN A 245 24.23 -15.81 9.08
C GLN A 245 25.33 -15.33 8.12
N LYS A 246 24.98 -14.70 7.01
CA LYS A 246 25.93 -14.17 6.01
C LYS A 246 26.32 -12.71 6.25
N LEU A 247 25.67 -12.03 7.20
CA LEU A 247 25.95 -10.62 7.50
C LEU A 247 27.23 -10.46 8.32
N ASN A 248 27.99 -9.40 8.00
CA ASN A 248 29.07 -8.95 8.87
C ASN A 248 28.50 -8.15 10.04
N LEU A 249 28.45 -8.78 11.22
CA LEU A 249 27.88 -8.21 12.44
C LEU A 249 28.55 -6.92 12.92
N GLU A 250 29.81 -6.67 12.57
CA GLU A 250 30.50 -5.45 12.97
C GLU A 250 30.02 -4.23 12.16
N LYS A 251 29.67 -4.43 10.90
CA LYS A 251 29.41 -3.36 9.92
C LYS A 251 27.96 -3.23 9.47
N THR A 252 27.10 -4.19 9.79
CA THR A 252 25.73 -4.22 9.29
C THR A 252 24.87 -3.08 9.84
N ASN A 253 24.03 -2.49 8.98
CA ASN A 253 22.97 -1.55 9.34
C ASN A 253 21.68 -2.24 9.81
N CYS A 254 21.66 -3.58 9.91
CA CYS A 254 20.53 -4.34 10.44
C CYS A 254 20.60 -4.56 11.96
N LYS A 255 21.75 -4.33 12.60
CA LYS A 255 21.90 -4.51 14.04
C LYS A 255 21.19 -3.41 14.83
N PRO A 256 20.68 -3.68 16.04
CA PRO A 256 19.84 -2.75 16.79
C PRO A 256 20.43 -1.35 16.97
N GLU A 257 21.72 -1.28 17.32
CA GLU A 257 22.41 -0.02 17.62
C GLU A 257 22.59 0.91 16.41
N LEU A 258 22.65 0.36 15.20
CA LEU A 258 22.87 1.10 13.95
C LEU A 258 21.70 0.94 12.98
N PHE A 259 20.52 0.56 13.49
CA PHE A 259 19.43 0.15 12.63
C PHE A 259 18.95 1.30 11.73
N ASP A 260 19.09 1.11 10.43
CA ASP A 260 18.54 1.98 9.39
C ASP A 260 17.84 1.09 8.37
N SER A 261 16.50 1.16 8.35
CA SER A 261 15.64 0.28 7.55
C SER A 261 16.04 0.27 6.06
N LYS A 262 16.37 1.43 5.48
CA LYS A 262 16.74 1.53 4.06
C LYS A 262 18.14 0.98 3.78
N LYS A 263 19.10 1.23 4.67
CA LYS A 263 20.46 0.68 4.52
C LYS A 263 20.48 -0.83 4.78
N CYS A 264 19.77 -1.29 5.80
CA CYS A 264 19.59 -2.71 6.10
C CYS A 264 18.94 -3.45 4.91
N PHE A 265 17.88 -2.89 4.32
CA PHE A 265 17.28 -3.44 3.10
C PHE A 265 18.31 -3.61 1.97
N LYS A 266 19.12 -2.57 1.70
CA LYS A 266 20.18 -2.63 0.67
C LYS A 266 21.21 -3.70 0.96
N GLU A 267 21.60 -3.90 2.22
CA GLU A 267 22.51 -4.97 2.62
C GLU A 267 21.90 -6.35 2.37
N ILE A 268 20.64 -6.55 2.77
CA ILE A 268 19.93 -7.82 2.58
C ILE A 268 19.86 -8.18 1.10
N VAL A 269 19.47 -7.23 0.24
CA VAL A 269 19.36 -7.45 -1.21
C VAL A 269 20.70 -7.80 -1.86
N ASN A 270 21.82 -7.29 -1.33
CA ASN A 270 23.15 -7.63 -1.85
C ASN A 270 23.62 -9.03 -1.45
N ILE A 271 22.96 -9.68 -0.48
CA ILE A 271 23.33 -11.01 0.05
C ILE A 271 22.44 -12.12 -0.51
N ILE A 272 21.19 -11.80 -0.85
CA ILE A 272 20.19 -12.72 -1.40
C ILE A 272 20.53 -13.09 -2.85
#